data_AF-A0A8H7Q1Q8-F1
#
_entry.id   AF-A0A8H7Q1Q8-F1
#
_cell.length_a   1.000
_cell.length_b   1.000
_cell.length_c   1.000
_cell.angle_alpha   90.00
_cell.angle_beta   90.00
_cell.angle_gamma   90.00
#
_symmetry.space_group_name_H-M   'P 1'
#
loop_
_entity.id
_entity.type
_entity.pdbx_description
1 polymer ?
#
loop_
_entity_poly.entity_id
_entity_poly.type
_entity_poly.pdbx_seq_one_letter_code
_entity_poly.pdbx_strand_id
1 'polypeptide(L)'
;MVNPAIRQGSWIWRKTHTSLVRFVVLVGKKNYQAYVFANYAIIAQRFPAYTYINLDSGWSDGVDEFGRWTYRKDLFPNGMKALSDYLAKNGHKLGLYILPGIRSEAVEGANRIYGTEVQFTDVVINKRDGNGFKGSTFAPDQHDKDIQQYYNSIADQFAEWGIGYVKVDGCGPGGGDRWYPFQSPDNRDCLTMMYNAFQKHNIWMEISWYLDPSYAEDWVNICNGVRVYVDIESYSASTMTTPYRVFRRMALTENWAKTGLVGAEHGMFVDLDIVAVGMTSNGQCVDGLWSDGIRKSYISFWALVSSVFCLGADPRAIPDVYVKMLNHPDILSIHQSGIMAQPIGSGDASKNRKQVWWKTLPDGRISVGLFNAHVYPVMYGVPHEVSFAFADMGLTGGALYDVWDQKDLGNHTDEYKIKLSAGECQVLFITPFK
;
A
#
# COMPACT_ATOMS: atom_id res chain seq x y z
N MET A 1 -15.69 50.84 -4.51
CA MET A 1 -16.56 49.75 -5.01
C MET A 1 -15.68 48.87 -5.88
N VAL A 2 -15.19 47.70 -5.42
CA VAL A 2 -15.85 46.36 -5.43
C VAL A 2 -16.14 45.95 -6.90
N ASN A 3 -15.74 44.81 -7.49
CA ASN A 3 -15.39 43.46 -6.99
C ASN A 3 -14.57 42.66 -8.04
N PRO A 4 -13.85 41.58 -7.65
CA PRO A 4 -13.29 40.53 -8.50
C PRO A 4 -14.31 39.41 -8.79
N ALA A 5 -14.28 38.80 -9.97
CA ALA A 5 -14.96 37.53 -10.24
C ALA A 5 -14.50 36.92 -11.58
N ILE A 6 -13.66 35.89 -11.53
CA ILE A 6 -13.81 34.75 -12.43
C ILE A 6 -14.03 33.55 -11.51
N ARG A 7 -15.31 33.22 -11.32
CA ARG A 7 -15.78 31.95 -10.76
C ARG A 7 -16.84 31.38 -11.71
N GLN A 8 -16.78 30.06 -11.83
CA GLN A 8 -17.80 29.09 -12.22
C GLN A 8 -18.18 28.92 -13.70
N GLY A 9 -17.77 27.76 -14.23
CA GLY A 9 -18.53 26.95 -15.19
C GLY A 9 -18.37 25.47 -14.80
N SER A 10 -19.49 24.76 -14.74
CA SER A 10 -19.72 23.57 -13.92
C SER A 10 -20.16 22.36 -14.74
N TRP A 11 -19.87 21.16 -14.21
CA TRP A 11 -20.44 19.83 -14.49
C TRP A 11 -19.95 19.05 -15.72
N ILE A 12 -19.07 18.07 -15.48
CA ILE A 12 -19.31 16.64 -15.75
C ILE A 12 -18.77 15.89 -14.52
N TRP A 13 -19.65 15.30 -13.71
CA TRP A 13 -19.25 14.23 -12.79
C TRP A 13 -19.14 12.96 -13.63
N ARG A 14 -17.91 12.58 -14.00
CA ARG A 14 -17.55 11.18 -14.18
C ARG A 14 -16.73 10.79 -12.95
N LYS A 15 -17.04 9.65 -12.34
CA LYS A 15 -16.22 9.01 -11.32
C LYS A 15 -14.81 8.77 -11.89
N THR A 16 -13.87 9.69 -11.74
CA THR A 16 -12.50 9.50 -12.24
C THR A 16 -11.48 10.33 -11.43
N HIS A 17 -11.36 10.10 -10.13
CA HIS A 17 -10.15 10.51 -9.38
C HIS A 17 -9.88 9.52 -8.23
N THR A 18 -9.72 8.24 -8.54
CA THR A 18 -8.85 7.36 -7.75
C THR A 18 -7.46 7.43 -8.38
N SER A 19 -6.76 8.57 -8.23
CA SER A 19 -5.31 8.52 -8.37
C SER A 19 -4.82 7.55 -7.31
N LEU A 20 -4.31 6.39 -7.73
CA LEU A 20 -3.86 5.36 -6.80
C LEU A 20 -2.86 5.93 -5.81
N VAL A 21 -2.95 5.45 -4.58
CA VAL A 21 -2.20 6.00 -3.48
C VAL A 21 -0.73 5.61 -3.59
N ARG A 22 0.13 6.63 -3.53
CA ARG A 22 1.58 6.50 -3.60
C ARG A 22 2.20 7.18 -2.40
N PHE A 23 3.05 6.45 -1.67
CA PHE A 23 3.59 6.91 -0.39
C PHE A 23 5.09 7.05 -0.41
N VAL A 24 5.57 7.92 0.48
CA VAL A 24 6.88 7.81 1.12
C VAL A 24 6.66 7.50 2.59
N VAL A 25 7.26 6.43 3.10
CA VAL A 25 7.29 6.13 4.54
C VAL A 25 8.59 6.66 5.12
N LEU A 26 8.49 7.25 6.30
CA LEU A 26 9.66 7.72 7.03
C LEU A 26 9.55 7.22 8.47
N VAL A 27 10.57 6.49 8.93
CA VAL A 27 10.62 5.88 10.28
C VAL A 27 11.70 6.56 11.13
N GLY A 28 11.37 6.85 12.40
CA GLY A 28 12.32 6.81 13.51
C GLY A 28 13.46 7.83 13.59
N LYS A 29 13.39 9.00 12.94
CA LYS A 29 14.42 10.05 13.12
C LYS A 29 14.12 10.94 14.33
N LYS A 30 15.14 11.29 15.13
CA LYS A 30 15.05 12.37 16.12
C LYS A 30 14.63 13.66 15.41
N ASN A 31 13.57 14.31 15.90
CA ASN A 31 12.98 15.55 15.35
C ASN A 31 12.49 15.43 13.90
N TYR A 32 11.50 14.55 13.68
CA TYR A 32 10.92 14.24 12.38
C TYR A 32 10.31 15.45 11.66
N GLN A 33 9.61 16.33 12.38
CA GLN A 33 8.98 17.50 11.76
C GLN A 33 10.03 18.44 11.13
N ALA A 34 11.15 18.65 11.81
CA ALA A 34 12.28 19.41 11.25
C ALA A 34 12.92 18.70 10.05
N TYR A 35 12.99 17.36 10.10
CA TYR A 35 13.49 16.56 8.98
C TYR A 35 12.64 16.76 7.71
N VAL A 36 11.32 16.63 7.81
CA VAL A 36 10.43 16.83 6.66
C VAL A 36 10.54 18.26 6.14
N PHE A 37 10.47 19.26 7.01
CA PHE A 37 10.55 20.66 6.58
C PHE A 37 11.88 20.99 5.88
N ALA A 38 12.99 20.46 6.37
CA ALA A 38 14.31 20.72 5.78
C ALA A 38 14.55 20.01 4.45
N ASN A 39 13.85 18.90 4.19
CA ASN A 39 14.17 18.03 3.06
C ASN A 39 13.03 17.85 2.04
N TYR A 40 11.88 18.44 2.31
CA TYR A 40 10.69 18.27 1.49
C TYR A 40 10.93 18.61 0.01
N ALA A 41 11.65 19.70 -0.28
CA ALA A 41 11.97 20.08 -1.67
C ALA A 41 12.70 18.97 -2.44
N ILE A 42 13.61 18.24 -1.78
CA ILE A 42 14.32 17.10 -2.39
C ILE A 42 13.34 15.95 -2.63
N ILE A 43 12.48 15.66 -1.66
CA ILE A 43 11.47 14.58 -1.77
C ILE A 43 10.54 14.86 -2.96
N ALA A 44 9.99 16.07 -3.03
CA ALA A 44 9.08 16.51 -4.09
C ALA A 44 9.74 16.50 -5.47
N GLN A 45 11.00 16.96 -5.56
CA GLN A 45 11.75 16.97 -6.81
C GLN A 45 12.05 15.55 -7.31
N ARG A 46 12.44 14.63 -6.41
CA ARG A 46 12.84 13.27 -6.79
C ARG A 46 11.64 12.36 -7.04
N PHE A 47 10.50 12.63 -6.43
CA PHE A 47 9.30 11.78 -6.51
C PHE A 47 8.02 12.59 -6.73
N PRO A 48 7.92 13.35 -7.84
CA PRO A 48 6.81 14.28 -8.08
C PRO A 48 5.46 13.58 -8.28
N ALA A 49 5.48 12.29 -8.61
CA ALA A 49 4.28 11.49 -8.85
C ALA A 49 3.72 10.82 -7.58
N TYR A 50 4.35 11.03 -6.41
CA TYR A 50 4.00 10.44 -5.12
C TYR A 50 3.33 11.50 -4.23
N THR A 51 2.15 11.21 -3.71
CA THR A 51 1.26 12.24 -3.15
C THR A 51 1.03 12.11 -1.65
N TYR A 52 1.48 11.03 -1.01
CA TYR A 52 1.33 10.82 0.42
C TYR A 52 2.69 10.69 1.11
N ILE A 53 2.77 11.23 2.33
CA ILE A 53 3.86 10.95 3.27
C ILE A 53 3.22 10.28 4.47
N ASN A 54 3.58 9.02 4.72
CA ASN A 54 3.01 8.23 5.80
C ASN A 54 3.97 8.12 6.99
N LEU A 55 3.42 8.28 8.19
CA LEU A 55 4.10 7.97 9.45
C LEU A 55 3.69 6.58 9.87
N ASP A 56 4.64 5.64 9.82
CA ASP A 56 4.44 4.33 10.44
C ASP A 56 4.54 4.44 11.97
N SER A 57 4.51 3.31 12.68
CA SER A 57 4.55 3.21 14.13
C SER A 57 5.62 4.10 14.79
N GLY A 58 5.32 4.61 15.99
CA GLY A 58 6.22 5.43 16.80
C GLY A 58 6.01 6.95 16.72
N TRP A 59 5.01 7.43 15.96
CA TRP A 59 4.62 8.85 15.96
C TRP A 59 3.81 9.26 17.20
N SER A 60 3.10 8.32 17.81
CA SER A 60 2.24 8.50 18.98
C SER A 60 2.94 8.08 20.27
N ASP A 61 2.62 8.74 21.39
CA ASP A 61 3.09 8.42 22.73
C ASP A 61 1.98 8.00 23.72
N GLY A 62 0.71 8.00 23.29
CA GLY A 62 -0.39 7.68 24.19
C GLY A 62 -1.74 8.12 23.67
N VAL A 63 -2.63 8.43 24.61
CA VAL A 63 -3.98 8.90 24.38
C VAL A 63 -4.32 10.07 25.30
N ASP A 64 -5.27 10.90 24.87
CA ASP A 64 -5.84 11.96 25.70
C ASP A 64 -6.88 11.42 26.69
N GLU A 65 -7.49 12.29 27.50
CA GLU A 65 -8.51 11.94 28.49
C GLU A 65 -9.79 11.32 27.88
N PHE A 66 -9.90 11.32 26.56
CA PHE A 66 -10.99 10.72 25.80
C PHE A 66 -10.60 9.43 25.07
N GLY A 67 -9.38 8.94 25.29
CA GLY A 67 -8.85 7.77 24.60
C GLY A 67 -8.43 8.03 23.15
N ARG A 68 -8.44 9.28 22.68
CA ARG A 68 -8.01 9.62 21.32
C ARG A 68 -6.49 9.71 21.26
N TRP A 69 -5.89 9.40 20.12
CA TRP A 69 -4.43 9.33 19.98
C TRP A 69 -3.76 10.67 20.27
N THR A 70 -2.62 10.65 20.98
CA THR A 70 -1.71 11.80 21.09
C THR A 70 -0.48 11.61 20.20
N TYR A 71 0.23 12.69 19.89
CA TYR A 71 1.48 12.65 19.13
C TYR A 71 2.67 13.02 20.02
N ARG A 72 3.83 12.48 19.68
CA ARG A 72 5.12 12.79 20.31
C ARG A 72 5.54 14.23 20.10
N LYS A 73 5.41 15.07 21.13
CA LYS A 73 5.81 16.50 21.06
C LYS A 73 7.30 16.70 20.81
N ASP A 74 8.15 15.74 21.17
CA ASP A 74 9.59 15.79 20.88
C ASP A 74 9.91 15.55 19.39
N LEU A 75 9.00 14.89 18.66
CA LEU A 75 9.12 14.67 17.21
C LEU A 75 8.34 15.70 16.38
N PHE A 76 7.22 16.19 16.93
CA PHE A 76 6.29 17.13 16.29
C PHE A 76 6.04 18.36 17.18
N PRO A 77 7.05 19.21 17.44
CA PRO A 77 6.94 20.33 18.37
C PRO A 77 5.90 21.39 17.97
N ASN A 78 5.57 21.49 16.67
CA ASN A 78 4.52 22.39 16.16
C ASN A 78 3.17 21.68 15.93
N GLY A 79 3.07 20.41 16.32
CA GLY A 79 1.88 19.58 16.17
C GLY A 79 1.64 19.03 14.75
N MET A 80 0.70 18.08 14.68
CA MET A 80 0.37 17.34 13.45
C MET A 80 -0.26 18.23 12.38
N LYS A 81 -1.12 19.17 12.78
CA LYS A 81 -1.74 20.11 11.83
C LYS A 81 -0.71 20.97 11.11
N ALA A 82 0.30 21.49 11.81
CA ALA A 82 1.35 22.29 11.17
C ALA A 82 2.16 21.47 10.15
N LEU A 83 2.41 20.19 10.45
CA LEU A 83 3.05 19.27 9.49
C LEU A 83 2.15 19.03 8.28
N SER A 84 0.86 18.71 8.50
CA SER A 84 -0.07 18.47 7.39
C SER A 84 -0.29 19.72 6.54
N ASP A 85 -0.50 20.89 7.14
CA ASP A 85 -0.66 22.16 6.42
C ASP A 85 0.57 22.47 5.54
N TYR A 86 1.77 22.17 6.04
CA TYR A 86 3.00 22.30 5.25
C TYR A 86 3.03 21.34 4.06
N LEU A 87 2.66 20.07 4.26
CA LEU A 87 2.60 19.08 3.18
C LEU A 87 1.52 19.40 2.15
N ALA A 88 0.35 19.83 2.60
CA ALA A 88 -0.79 20.20 1.76
C ALA A 88 -0.48 21.40 0.86
N LYS A 89 0.24 22.40 1.36
CA LYS A 89 0.74 23.54 0.53
C LYS A 89 1.60 23.10 -0.64
N ASN A 90 2.18 21.92 -0.57
CA ASN A 90 3.01 21.38 -1.62
C ASN A 90 2.38 20.13 -2.29
N GLY A 91 1.07 19.94 -2.17
CA GLY A 91 0.34 18.91 -2.89
C GLY A 91 0.41 17.50 -2.28
N HIS A 92 0.90 17.34 -1.05
CA HIS A 92 0.92 16.05 -0.36
C HIS A 92 -0.11 15.95 0.76
N LYS A 93 -0.47 14.71 1.08
CA LYS A 93 -1.32 14.36 2.22
C LYS A 93 -0.50 13.61 3.27
N LEU A 94 -0.80 13.88 4.54
CA LEU A 94 -0.20 13.16 5.66
C LEU A 94 -0.99 11.89 5.96
N GLY A 95 -0.27 10.80 6.21
CA GLY A 95 -0.81 9.51 6.64
C GLY A 95 -0.31 9.09 8.02
N LEU A 96 -1.11 8.32 8.76
CA LEU A 96 -0.75 7.77 10.07
C LEU A 96 -0.97 6.27 10.18
N TYR A 97 -0.18 5.63 11.03
CA TYR A 97 -0.40 4.26 11.50
C TYR A 97 -1.19 4.25 12.81
N ILE A 98 -2.18 3.35 12.94
CA ILE A 98 -2.90 3.08 14.20
C ILE A 98 -3.22 1.58 14.34
N LEU A 99 -3.82 1.22 15.47
CA LEU A 99 -4.32 -0.11 15.77
C LEU A 99 -5.85 -0.09 15.91
N PRO A 100 -6.58 -1.16 15.55
CA PRO A 100 -8.01 -1.28 15.80
C PRO A 100 -8.29 -1.56 17.27
N GLY A 101 -9.49 -1.25 17.73
CA GLY A 101 -9.89 -1.35 19.14
C GLY A 101 -9.58 -0.08 19.96
N ILE A 102 -9.76 -0.18 21.27
CA ILE A 102 -9.55 0.91 22.23
C ILE A 102 -8.18 0.70 22.88
N ARG A 103 -7.33 1.73 22.87
CA ARG A 103 -6.00 1.70 23.49
C ARG A 103 -6.06 1.24 24.94
N SER A 104 -5.21 0.30 25.33
CA SER A 104 -5.23 -0.26 26.69
C SER A 104 -5.05 0.83 27.76
N GLU A 105 -4.25 1.85 27.47
CA GLU A 105 -4.05 3.01 28.35
C GLU A 105 -5.35 3.79 28.61
N ALA A 106 -6.26 3.88 27.62
CA ALA A 106 -7.55 4.54 27.78
C ALA A 106 -8.48 3.74 28.70
N VAL A 107 -8.46 2.41 28.59
CA VAL A 107 -9.27 1.51 29.41
C VAL A 107 -8.75 1.50 30.86
N GLU A 108 -7.44 1.37 31.03
CA GLU A 108 -6.79 1.33 32.35
C GLU A 108 -6.84 2.67 33.08
N GLY A 109 -6.83 3.78 32.34
CA GLY A 109 -7.01 5.13 32.87
C GLY A 109 -8.45 5.49 33.26
N ALA A 110 -9.43 4.60 33.01
CA ALA A 110 -10.86 4.89 33.15
C ALA A 110 -11.28 6.17 32.39
N ASN A 111 -10.69 6.37 31.20
CA ASN A 111 -11.03 7.50 30.34
C ASN A 111 -12.47 7.34 29.82
N ARG A 112 -13.05 8.46 29.35
CA ARG A 112 -14.43 8.49 28.84
C ARG A 112 -14.48 8.71 27.34
N ILE A 113 -15.57 8.31 26.70
CA ILE A 113 -15.76 8.58 25.27
C ILE A 113 -16.08 10.07 25.07
N TYR A 114 -15.41 10.72 24.12
CA TYR A 114 -15.64 12.14 23.83
C TYR A 114 -17.11 12.41 23.46
N GLY A 115 -17.74 13.34 24.18
CA GLY A 115 -19.14 13.71 23.97
C GLY A 115 -20.15 12.79 24.69
N THR A 116 -19.70 11.88 25.55
CA THR A 116 -20.57 11.04 26.37
C THR A 116 -20.08 10.99 27.83
N GLU A 117 -20.88 10.36 28.69
CA GLU A 117 -20.52 10.05 30.09
C GLU A 117 -20.03 8.59 30.25
N VAL A 118 -19.90 7.84 29.15
CA VAL A 118 -19.52 6.42 29.15
C VAL A 118 -18.02 6.28 29.36
N GLN A 119 -17.61 5.51 30.36
CA GLN A 119 -16.20 5.16 30.59
C GLN A 119 -15.83 3.89 29.84
N PHE A 120 -14.58 3.79 29.41
CA PHE A 120 -14.10 2.58 28.73
C PHE A 120 -14.15 1.33 29.61
N THR A 121 -14.07 1.48 30.94
CA THR A 121 -14.22 0.36 31.88
C THR A 121 -15.63 -0.24 31.87
N ASP A 122 -16.63 0.50 31.42
CA ASP A 122 -18.03 0.04 31.36
C ASP A 122 -18.32 -0.74 30.07
N VAL A 123 -17.53 -0.52 29.01
CA VAL A 123 -17.73 -1.11 27.68
C VAL A 123 -16.61 -2.09 27.27
N VAL A 124 -15.53 -2.18 28.05
CA VAL A 124 -14.42 -3.12 27.88
C VAL A 124 -14.21 -3.92 29.18
N ILE A 125 -15.21 -4.73 29.54
CA ILE A 125 -15.21 -5.52 30.78
C ILE A 125 -14.33 -6.76 30.60
N ASN A 126 -14.45 -7.44 29.46
CA ASN A 126 -13.75 -8.71 29.24
C ASN A 126 -12.28 -8.55 28.83
N LYS A 127 -11.84 -7.33 28.46
CA LYS A 127 -10.47 -7.03 28.01
C LYS A 127 -9.94 -8.00 26.96
N ARG A 128 -10.80 -8.37 26.00
CA ARG A 128 -10.39 -9.17 24.83
C ARG A 128 -9.42 -8.37 23.98
N ASP A 129 -8.34 -8.98 23.50
CA ASP A 129 -7.40 -8.29 22.60
C ASP A 129 -8.15 -7.71 21.40
N GLY A 130 -7.87 -6.45 21.05
CA GLY A 130 -8.52 -5.76 19.92
C GLY A 130 -7.83 -5.98 18.58
N ASN A 131 -6.59 -6.49 18.60
CA ASN A 131 -5.74 -6.69 17.43
C ASN A 131 -4.67 -7.77 17.70
N GLY A 132 -3.83 -8.09 16.70
CA GLY A 132 -2.79 -9.12 16.81
C GLY A 132 -1.64 -8.83 17.79
N PHE A 133 -1.50 -7.60 18.28
CA PHE A 133 -0.52 -7.17 19.26
C PHE A 133 -1.10 -7.20 20.68
N LYS A 134 -0.90 -8.33 21.36
CA LYS A 134 -1.44 -8.60 22.69
C LYS A 134 -1.25 -7.43 23.67
N GLY A 135 -2.35 -7.01 24.31
CA GLY A 135 -2.38 -5.97 25.34
C GLY A 135 -2.20 -4.52 24.84
N SER A 136 -2.08 -4.29 23.54
CA SER A 136 -1.96 -2.94 22.98
C SER A 136 -3.30 -2.20 22.88
N THR A 137 -4.35 -2.91 22.50
CA THR A 137 -5.73 -2.44 22.50
C THR A 137 -6.66 -3.55 22.96
N PHE A 138 -7.85 -3.16 23.42
CA PHE A 138 -8.92 -4.08 23.73
C PHE A 138 -10.11 -3.87 22.80
N ALA A 139 -10.77 -4.97 22.43
CA ALA A 139 -12.04 -4.94 21.73
C ALA A 139 -13.15 -4.53 22.72
N PRO A 140 -14.05 -3.61 22.35
CA PRO A 140 -15.25 -3.36 23.13
C PRO A 140 -16.14 -4.61 23.15
N ASP A 141 -16.89 -4.78 24.23
CA ASP A 141 -17.77 -5.94 24.42
C ASP A 141 -19.05 -5.84 23.58
N GLN A 142 -19.46 -4.61 23.24
CA GLN A 142 -20.55 -4.31 22.32
C GLN A 142 -20.09 -3.29 21.29
N HIS A 143 -20.64 -3.37 20.08
CA HIS A 143 -20.36 -2.42 18.99
C HIS A 143 -21.60 -1.56 18.75
N ASP A 144 -21.83 -0.59 19.64
CA ASP A 144 -23.01 0.28 19.64
C ASP A 144 -22.71 1.73 19.22
N LYS A 145 -23.70 2.61 19.42
CA LYS A 145 -23.59 4.04 19.08
C LYS A 145 -22.49 4.76 19.86
N ASP A 146 -22.18 4.32 21.09
CA ASP A 146 -21.19 5.00 21.94
C ASP A 146 -19.78 4.62 21.48
N ILE A 147 -19.56 3.35 21.11
CA ILE A 147 -18.32 2.92 20.43
C ILE A 147 -18.18 3.58 19.06
N GLN A 148 -19.25 3.71 18.29
CA GLN A 148 -19.20 4.45 17.03
C GLN A 148 -18.84 5.94 17.27
N GLN A 149 -19.32 6.54 18.37
CA GLN A 149 -18.97 7.91 18.75
C GLN A 149 -17.48 8.05 19.11
N TYR A 150 -16.89 7.05 19.77
CA TYR A 150 -15.44 7.02 19.99
C TYR A 150 -14.66 7.09 18.67
N TYR A 151 -14.98 6.23 17.70
CA TYR A 151 -14.31 6.25 16.39
C TYR A 151 -14.59 7.53 15.59
N ASN A 152 -15.82 8.09 15.68
CA ASN A 152 -16.12 9.41 15.10
C ASN A 152 -15.19 10.49 15.68
N SER A 153 -14.99 10.49 17.00
CA SER A 153 -14.14 11.51 17.65
C SER A 153 -12.67 11.44 17.24
N ILE A 154 -12.16 10.24 16.92
CA ILE A 154 -10.81 10.05 16.36
C ILE A 154 -10.77 10.56 14.92
N ALA A 155 -11.79 10.25 14.11
CA ALA A 155 -11.86 10.72 12.73
C ALA A 155 -11.96 12.25 12.65
N ASP A 156 -12.73 12.88 13.55
CA ASP A 156 -12.82 14.34 13.69
C ASP A 156 -11.45 14.93 14.08
N GLN A 157 -10.77 14.36 15.07
CA GLN A 157 -9.42 14.77 15.47
C GLN A 157 -8.42 14.67 14.31
N PHE A 158 -8.47 13.58 13.55
CA PHE A 158 -7.59 13.37 12.40
C PHE A 158 -7.91 14.35 11.26
N ALA A 159 -9.19 14.68 11.05
CA ALA A 159 -9.59 15.71 10.11
C ALA A 159 -9.08 17.10 10.53
N GLU A 160 -9.16 17.44 11.82
CA GLU A 160 -8.59 18.68 12.37
C GLU A 160 -7.08 18.79 12.17
N TRP A 161 -6.37 17.65 12.27
CA TRP A 161 -4.94 17.56 11.95
C TRP A 161 -4.63 17.52 10.46
N GLY A 162 -5.64 17.38 9.59
CA GLY A 162 -5.48 17.29 8.15
C GLY A 162 -4.93 15.95 7.66
N ILE A 163 -5.22 14.85 8.35
CA ILE A 163 -4.82 13.50 7.93
C ILE A 163 -5.69 13.05 6.76
N GLY A 164 -5.07 12.45 5.73
CA GLY A 164 -5.76 11.96 4.54
C GLY A 164 -5.65 10.45 4.32
N TYR A 165 -4.90 9.77 5.16
CA TYR A 165 -4.64 8.33 5.08
C TYR A 165 -4.40 7.73 6.46
N VAL A 166 -4.90 6.52 6.68
CA VAL A 166 -4.66 5.75 7.89
C VAL A 166 -4.34 4.30 7.53
N LYS A 167 -3.20 3.79 7.98
CA LYS A 167 -2.87 2.36 8.01
C LYS A 167 -3.28 1.78 9.36
N VAL A 168 -4.11 0.75 9.36
CA VAL A 168 -4.60 0.08 10.57
C VAL A 168 -3.99 -1.31 10.64
N ASP A 169 -3.25 -1.61 11.71
CA ASP A 169 -2.43 -2.82 11.78
C ASP A 169 -2.92 -3.89 12.75
N GLY A 170 -2.48 -5.13 12.58
CA GLY A 170 -2.94 -6.27 13.39
C GLY A 170 -4.42 -6.62 13.17
N CYS A 171 -4.92 -6.46 11.94
CA CYS A 171 -6.29 -6.74 11.52
C CYS A 171 -6.56 -8.25 11.34
N GLY A 172 -7.78 -8.68 11.62
CA GLY A 172 -8.25 -10.05 11.46
C GLY A 172 -9.78 -10.11 11.24
N PRO A 173 -10.34 -11.29 10.90
CA PRO A 173 -9.77 -12.62 11.09
C PRO A 173 -8.77 -13.02 10.01
N GLY A 174 -8.07 -14.13 10.24
CA GLY A 174 -7.07 -14.65 9.29
C GLY A 174 -5.69 -14.01 9.41
N GLY A 175 -5.62 -12.79 9.93
CA GLY A 175 -4.37 -12.06 10.03
C GLY A 175 -3.41 -12.58 11.09
N GLY A 176 -2.13 -12.38 10.85
CA GLY A 176 -1.04 -12.90 11.68
C GLY A 176 0.31 -12.79 10.98
N ASP A 177 1.35 -13.26 11.66
CA ASP A 177 2.70 -13.29 11.11
C ASP A 177 2.95 -14.49 10.16
N ARG A 178 4.19 -14.61 9.65
CA ARG A 178 4.58 -15.62 8.65
C ARG A 178 4.46 -17.05 9.18
N TRP A 179 4.59 -17.22 10.48
CA TRP A 179 4.69 -18.50 11.19
C TRP A 179 3.38 -18.86 11.88
N TYR A 180 2.60 -17.85 12.26
CA TYR A 180 1.35 -17.98 12.98
C TYR A 180 0.26 -17.16 12.28
N PRO A 181 -0.29 -17.65 11.15
CA PRO A 181 -1.55 -17.11 10.64
C PRO A 181 -2.62 -17.23 11.75
N PHE A 182 -3.60 -16.33 11.79
CA PHE A 182 -4.67 -16.26 12.82
C PHE A 182 -4.27 -15.74 14.21
N GLN A 183 -3.17 -15.01 14.36
CA GLN A 183 -2.85 -14.29 15.61
C GLN A 183 -3.82 -13.13 15.88
N SER A 184 -4.29 -12.47 14.83
CA SER A 184 -5.19 -11.33 14.97
C SER A 184 -6.61 -11.83 15.26
N PRO A 185 -7.25 -11.33 16.33
CA PRO A 185 -8.65 -11.63 16.60
C PRO A 185 -9.53 -11.10 15.47
N ASP A 186 -10.77 -11.58 15.39
CA ASP A 186 -11.76 -10.97 14.52
C ASP A 186 -12.10 -9.56 15.03
N ASN A 187 -11.66 -8.55 14.30
CA ASN A 187 -11.89 -7.15 14.63
C ASN A 187 -12.64 -6.40 13.51
N ARG A 188 -13.36 -7.13 12.65
CA ARG A 188 -14.16 -6.55 11.55
C ARG A 188 -15.17 -5.51 12.02
N ASP A 189 -15.81 -5.71 13.17
CA ASP A 189 -16.76 -4.73 13.72
C ASP A 189 -16.07 -3.38 14.03
N CYS A 190 -14.90 -3.43 14.69
CA CYS A 190 -14.08 -2.24 14.94
C CYS A 190 -13.63 -1.58 13.64
N LEU A 191 -13.13 -2.36 12.68
CA LEU A 191 -12.70 -1.86 11.38
C LEU A 191 -13.86 -1.22 10.60
N THR A 192 -15.05 -1.81 10.65
CA THR A 192 -16.27 -1.25 10.04
C THR A 192 -16.61 0.12 10.64
N MET A 193 -16.60 0.24 11.96
CA MET A 193 -16.88 1.50 12.64
C MET A 193 -15.82 2.58 12.36
N MET A 194 -14.54 2.18 12.30
CA MET A 194 -13.43 3.06 11.90
C MET A 194 -13.59 3.54 10.46
N TYR A 195 -13.86 2.62 9.52
CA TYR A 195 -14.06 2.93 8.12
C TYR A 195 -15.23 3.90 7.92
N ASN A 196 -16.37 3.63 8.55
CA ASN A 196 -17.54 4.52 8.54
C ASN A 196 -17.23 5.93 9.07
N ALA A 197 -16.40 6.04 10.11
CA ALA A 197 -15.97 7.33 10.65
C ALA A 197 -15.02 8.06 9.70
N PHE A 198 -14.03 7.35 9.14
CA PHE A 198 -13.03 7.91 8.22
C PHE A 198 -13.62 8.36 6.87
N GLN A 199 -14.63 7.64 6.36
CA GLN A 199 -15.32 8.01 5.12
C GLN A 199 -15.97 9.41 5.20
N LYS A 200 -16.46 9.83 6.38
CA LYS A 200 -17.06 11.17 6.58
C LYS A 200 -16.07 12.31 6.29
N HIS A 201 -14.78 12.04 6.43
CA HIS A 201 -13.70 13.01 6.25
C HIS A 201 -12.82 12.71 5.03
N ASN A 202 -13.22 11.76 4.17
CA ASN A 202 -12.43 11.29 3.02
C ASN A 202 -11.02 10.80 3.41
N ILE A 203 -10.90 10.17 4.58
CA ILE A 203 -9.66 9.54 5.03
C ILE A 203 -9.60 8.14 4.41
N TRP A 204 -8.54 7.87 3.64
CA TRP A 204 -8.31 6.56 3.04
C TRP A 204 -7.81 5.57 4.08
N MET A 205 -8.36 4.35 4.12
CA MET A 205 -8.01 3.35 5.14
C MET A 205 -7.36 2.10 4.54
N GLU A 206 -6.12 1.82 4.95
CA GLU A 206 -5.45 0.54 4.73
C GLU A 206 -5.64 -0.38 5.92
N ILE A 207 -5.76 -1.68 5.67
CA ILE A 207 -5.66 -2.70 6.71
C ILE A 207 -4.46 -3.62 6.46
N SER A 208 -3.73 -3.86 7.54
CA SER A 208 -2.60 -4.79 7.65
C SER A 208 -2.74 -5.61 8.94
N TRP A 209 -2.12 -6.77 9.18
CA TRP A 209 -1.02 -7.49 8.53
C TRP A 209 -1.40 -8.27 7.27
N TYR A 210 -1.04 -9.56 7.16
CA TYR A 210 -1.63 -10.44 6.17
C TYR A 210 -3.15 -10.47 6.37
N LEU A 211 -3.92 -10.31 5.31
CA LEU A 211 -5.37 -10.53 5.33
C LEU A 211 -5.70 -11.77 4.50
N ASP A 212 -6.62 -12.59 5.02
CA ASP A 212 -7.04 -13.81 4.35
C ASP A 212 -8.08 -13.48 3.25
N PRO A 213 -7.81 -13.83 1.98
CA PRO A 213 -8.68 -13.54 0.85
C PRO A 213 -10.02 -14.28 0.89
N SER A 214 -10.20 -15.30 1.75
CA SER A 214 -11.50 -15.95 1.95
C SER A 214 -12.56 -15.01 2.55
N TYR A 215 -12.15 -13.90 3.15
CA TYR A 215 -13.03 -12.85 3.67
C TYR A 215 -13.10 -11.62 2.76
N ALA A 216 -12.73 -11.73 1.47
CA ALA A 216 -12.68 -10.58 0.55
C ALA A 216 -14.01 -9.82 0.40
N GLU A 217 -15.16 -10.50 0.53
CA GLU A 217 -16.48 -9.86 0.52
C GLU A 217 -16.70 -8.95 1.73
N ASP A 218 -16.06 -9.24 2.87
CA ASP A 218 -16.07 -8.35 4.02
C ASP A 218 -15.07 -7.20 3.82
N TRP A 219 -13.83 -7.53 3.42
CA TRP A 219 -12.75 -6.56 3.28
C TRP A 219 -13.08 -5.42 2.33
N VAL A 220 -13.73 -5.72 1.20
CA VAL A 220 -14.10 -4.72 0.19
C VAL A 220 -15.06 -3.66 0.73
N ASN A 221 -15.79 -3.96 1.82
CA ASN A 221 -16.74 -3.05 2.44
C ASN A 221 -16.16 -2.24 3.62
N ILE A 222 -14.94 -2.56 4.09
CA ILE A 222 -14.40 -2.01 5.35
C ILE A 222 -13.00 -1.39 5.21
N CYS A 223 -12.45 -1.32 3.99
CA CYS A 223 -11.16 -0.68 3.74
C CYS A 223 -11.02 -0.23 2.27
N ASN A 224 -9.94 0.46 1.99
CA ASN A 224 -9.51 0.80 0.64
C ASN A 224 -8.25 0.05 0.20
N GLY A 225 -7.51 -0.54 1.14
CA GLY A 225 -6.29 -1.31 0.87
C GLY A 225 -6.17 -2.51 1.78
N VAL A 226 -5.77 -3.67 1.22
CA VAL A 226 -5.63 -4.93 1.95
C VAL A 226 -4.24 -5.51 1.77
N ARG A 227 -3.52 -5.71 2.86
CA ARG A 227 -2.17 -6.26 2.77
C ARG A 227 -2.18 -7.77 2.51
N VAL A 228 -1.50 -8.17 1.43
CA VAL A 228 -1.56 -9.56 0.92
C VAL A 228 -0.65 -10.53 1.67
N TYR A 229 0.32 -10.00 2.42
CA TYR A 229 1.27 -10.81 3.18
C TYR A 229 1.94 -10.04 4.30
N VAL A 230 2.68 -10.75 5.14
CA VAL A 230 3.52 -10.11 6.15
C VAL A 230 4.58 -9.21 5.53
N ASP A 231 5.18 -8.39 6.38
CA ASP A 231 6.25 -7.44 6.08
C ASP A 231 7.24 -7.95 5.04
N ILE A 232 7.68 -7.09 4.14
CA ILE A 232 8.65 -7.43 3.09
C ILE A 232 10.06 -7.44 3.65
N GLU A 233 10.24 -6.81 4.81
CA GLU A 233 11.48 -6.68 5.51
C GLU A 233 12.01 -8.04 5.97
N SER A 234 13.31 -8.23 5.82
CA SER A 234 14.00 -9.43 6.26
C SER A 234 14.29 -9.41 7.77
N TYR A 235 14.17 -8.24 8.41
CA TYR A 235 14.61 -7.98 9.80
C TYR A 235 16.09 -8.33 10.03
N SER A 236 16.90 -8.33 8.97
CA SER A 236 18.34 -8.54 9.03
C SER A 236 19.08 -7.24 9.28
N ALA A 237 20.25 -7.35 9.92
CA ALA A 237 21.21 -6.24 10.01
C ALA A 237 21.92 -5.94 8.67
N SER A 238 21.84 -6.85 7.68
CA SER A 238 22.60 -6.75 6.42
C SER A 238 21.78 -6.32 5.20
N THR A 239 20.51 -6.73 5.10
CA THR A 239 19.67 -6.42 3.95
C THR A 239 18.23 -6.10 4.34
N MET A 240 17.60 -5.18 3.61
CA MET A 240 16.22 -4.76 3.87
C MET A 240 15.24 -5.85 3.45
N THR A 241 15.38 -6.43 2.25
CA THR A 241 14.55 -7.56 1.81
C THR A 241 15.41 -8.64 1.13
N THR A 242 14.76 -9.60 0.46
CA THR A 242 15.40 -10.57 -0.43
C THR A 242 14.50 -10.84 -1.64
N PRO A 243 15.04 -11.29 -2.79
CA PRO A 243 14.22 -11.62 -3.95
C PRO A 243 13.18 -12.69 -3.65
N TYR A 244 13.50 -13.68 -2.80
CA TYR A 244 12.51 -14.67 -2.36
C TYR A 244 11.28 -14.02 -1.71
N ARG A 245 11.46 -12.99 -0.86
CA ARG A 245 10.33 -12.28 -0.22
C ARG A 245 9.52 -11.46 -1.22
N VAL A 246 10.17 -10.88 -2.22
CA VAL A 246 9.52 -10.14 -3.32
C VAL A 246 8.65 -11.09 -4.15
N PHE A 247 9.25 -12.16 -4.69
CA PHE A 247 8.55 -13.08 -5.60
C PHE A 247 7.46 -13.90 -4.91
N ARG A 248 7.57 -14.13 -3.59
CA ARG A 248 6.50 -14.78 -2.82
C ARG A 248 5.20 -13.98 -2.81
N ARG A 249 5.24 -12.65 -2.95
CA ARG A 249 4.04 -11.83 -3.07
C ARG A 249 3.29 -12.10 -4.37
N MET A 250 4.01 -12.35 -5.47
CA MET A 250 3.37 -12.67 -6.76
C MET A 250 2.46 -13.90 -6.64
N ALA A 251 2.97 -14.95 -5.98
CA ALA A 251 2.21 -16.17 -5.71
C ALA A 251 0.95 -15.93 -4.87
N LEU A 252 1.06 -15.13 -3.81
CA LEU A 252 -0.04 -14.89 -2.88
C LEU A 252 -1.10 -13.95 -3.47
N THR A 253 -0.68 -13.09 -4.38
CA THR A 253 -1.56 -12.14 -5.08
C THR A 253 -2.54 -12.85 -6.01
N GLU A 254 -2.22 -14.06 -6.50
CA GLU A 254 -3.14 -14.87 -7.31
C GLU A 254 -4.45 -15.15 -6.55
N ASN A 255 -4.39 -15.38 -5.24
CA ASN A 255 -5.58 -15.64 -4.44
C ASN A 255 -6.50 -14.43 -4.37
N TRP A 256 -5.92 -13.21 -4.38
CA TRP A 256 -6.66 -11.96 -4.44
C TRP A 256 -7.20 -11.68 -5.85
N ALA A 257 -6.45 -12.02 -6.90
CA ALA A 257 -6.91 -11.88 -8.28
C ALA A 257 -8.18 -12.71 -8.53
N LYS A 258 -8.25 -13.92 -7.97
CA LYS A 258 -9.40 -14.84 -8.06
C LYS A 258 -10.67 -14.35 -7.39
N THR A 259 -10.60 -13.41 -6.44
CA THR A 259 -11.81 -12.89 -5.78
C THR A 259 -12.61 -12.01 -6.73
N GLY A 260 -11.94 -11.37 -7.70
CA GLY A 260 -12.58 -10.40 -8.58
C GLY A 260 -13.07 -9.14 -7.86
N LEU A 261 -12.57 -8.85 -6.65
CA LEU A 261 -12.98 -7.71 -5.81
C LEU A 261 -11.92 -6.63 -5.64
N VAL A 262 -10.80 -6.73 -6.37
CA VAL A 262 -9.68 -5.79 -6.28
C VAL A 262 -9.62 -4.92 -7.52
N GLY A 263 -9.62 -3.60 -7.31
CA GLY A 263 -9.48 -2.60 -8.36
C GLY A 263 -10.31 -1.36 -8.08
N ALA A 264 -10.13 -0.34 -8.92
CA ALA A 264 -10.79 0.96 -8.79
C ALA A 264 -12.33 0.87 -8.86
N GLU A 265 -12.87 -0.16 -9.51
CA GLU A 265 -14.32 -0.39 -9.58
C GLU A 265 -14.92 -0.80 -8.22
N HIS A 266 -14.12 -1.45 -7.38
CA HIS A 266 -14.49 -1.87 -6.02
C HIS A 266 -14.03 -0.88 -4.95
N GLY A 267 -13.04 -0.02 -5.26
CA GLY A 267 -12.47 0.91 -4.28
C GLY A 267 -11.53 0.25 -3.27
N MET A 268 -11.14 -1.01 -3.51
CA MET A 268 -10.19 -1.79 -2.72
C MET A 268 -8.99 -2.19 -3.58
N PHE A 269 -7.78 -1.99 -3.07
CA PHE A 269 -6.53 -2.33 -3.73
C PHE A 269 -5.70 -3.31 -2.89
N VAL A 270 -4.90 -4.16 -3.53
CA VAL A 270 -3.93 -4.96 -2.79
C VAL A 270 -2.77 -4.09 -2.31
N ASP A 271 -2.32 -4.29 -1.09
CA ASP A 271 -1.06 -3.80 -0.57
C ASP A 271 -0.05 -4.95 -0.55
N LEU A 272 0.92 -4.85 -1.45
CA LEU A 272 2.04 -5.77 -1.55
C LEU A 272 3.18 -5.40 -0.59
N ASP A 273 2.97 -4.41 0.27
CA ASP A 273 3.94 -3.77 1.13
C ASP A 273 4.89 -2.80 0.41
N ILE A 274 5.72 -2.11 1.20
CA ILE A 274 6.68 -1.12 0.75
C ILE A 274 7.54 -1.65 -0.39
N VAL A 275 7.97 -0.75 -1.28
CA VAL A 275 9.00 -0.93 -2.28
C VAL A 275 10.34 -0.53 -1.65
N ALA A 276 11.16 -1.53 -1.34
CA ALA A 276 12.46 -1.36 -0.69
C ALA A 276 13.62 -1.01 -1.67
N VAL A 277 13.33 -0.88 -2.97
CA VAL A 277 14.34 -0.66 -4.01
C VAL A 277 15.17 0.60 -3.72
N GLY A 278 16.49 0.44 -3.69
CA GLY A 278 17.41 1.55 -3.43
C GLY A 278 17.46 2.01 -1.98
N MET A 279 16.94 1.21 -1.03
CA MET A 279 17.18 1.42 0.40
C MET A 279 18.68 1.48 0.68
N THR A 280 19.11 2.51 1.41
CA THR A 280 20.52 2.70 1.76
C THR A 280 20.73 2.77 3.27
N SER A 281 21.84 2.22 3.74
CA SER A 281 22.36 2.41 5.09
C SER A 281 23.83 2.81 5.00
N ASN A 282 24.23 3.87 5.71
CA ASN A 282 25.61 4.40 5.68
C ASN A 282 26.17 4.63 4.26
N GLY A 283 25.33 5.11 3.34
CA GLY A 283 25.70 5.38 1.95
C GLY A 283 25.81 4.16 1.05
N GLN A 284 25.56 2.95 1.57
CA GLN A 284 25.54 1.71 0.78
C GLN A 284 24.11 1.26 0.50
N CYS A 285 23.85 0.76 -0.71
CA CYS A 285 22.57 0.15 -1.04
C CYS A 285 22.45 -1.21 -0.31
N VAL A 286 21.44 -1.32 0.54
CA VAL A 286 21.16 -2.49 1.38
C VAL A 286 19.78 -3.07 1.11
N ASP A 287 19.16 -2.77 -0.04
CA ASP A 287 17.83 -3.29 -0.38
C ASP A 287 17.78 -4.84 -0.41
N GLY A 288 18.91 -5.51 -0.58
CA GLY A 288 19.03 -6.97 -0.59
C GLY A 288 18.73 -7.62 -1.92
N LEU A 289 18.70 -6.84 -3.01
CA LEU A 289 18.40 -7.31 -4.36
C LEU A 289 19.71 -7.38 -5.17
N TRP A 290 20.04 -8.55 -5.72
CA TRP A 290 21.36 -8.78 -6.33
C TRP A 290 21.48 -8.28 -7.78
N SER A 291 20.38 -7.88 -8.43
CA SER A 291 20.41 -7.35 -9.79
C SER A 291 19.34 -6.31 -10.03
N ASP A 292 19.60 -5.44 -11.00
CA ASP A 292 18.62 -4.45 -11.47
C ASP A 292 17.43 -5.11 -12.17
N GLY A 293 17.62 -6.29 -12.76
CA GLY A 293 16.53 -7.11 -13.29
C GLY A 293 15.48 -7.46 -12.23
N ILE A 294 15.92 -7.78 -11.01
CA ILE A 294 15.00 -8.03 -9.89
C ILE A 294 14.32 -6.76 -9.41
N ARG A 295 15.04 -5.63 -9.38
CA ARG A 295 14.45 -4.32 -9.05
C ARG A 295 13.35 -3.95 -10.05
N LYS A 296 13.59 -4.16 -11.35
CA LYS A 296 12.58 -4.01 -12.40
C LYS A 296 11.40 -4.95 -12.17
N SER A 297 11.62 -6.23 -11.88
CA SER A 297 10.54 -7.20 -11.59
C SER A 297 9.67 -6.79 -10.41
N TYR A 298 10.30 -6.34 -9.32
CA TYR A 298 9.65 -5.84 -8.13
C TYR A 298 8.72 -4.65 -8.47
N ILE A 299 9.29 -3.60 -9.07
CA ILE A 299 8.55 -2.39 -9.44
C ILE A 299 7.41 -2.73 -10.43
N SER A 300 7.70 -3.56 -11.42
CA SER A 300 6.75 -3.93 -12.48
C SER A 300 5.54 -4.69 -11.95
N PHE A 301 5.75 -5.65 -11.05
CA PHE A 301 4.65 -6.45 -10.54
C PHE A 301 3.71 -5.61 -9.69
N TRP A 302 4.25 -4.75 -8.82
CA TRP A 302 3.44 -3.81 -8.02
C TRP A 302 2.61 -2.89 -8.92
N ALA A 303 3.19 -2.40 -10.02
CA ALA A 303 2.46 -1.58 -10.98
C ALA A 303 1.39 -2.39 -11.73
N LEU A 304 1.67 -3.61 -12.17
CA LEU A 304 0.71 -4.45 -12.89
C LEU A 304 -0.54 -4.73 -12.07
N VAL A 305 -0.40 -5.06 -10.79
CA VAL A 305 -1.55 -5.34 -9.92
C VAL A 305 -2.16 -4.10 -9.28
N SER A 306 -1.69 -2.89 -9.65
CA SER A 306 -2.16 -1.62 -9.09
C SER A 306 -2.09 -1.59 -7.56
N SER A 307 -1.02 -2.17 -7.02
CA SER A 307 -0.85 -2.25 -5.57
C SER A 307 -0.60 -0.87 -4.97
N VAL A 308 -0.93 -0.69 -3.69
CA VAL A 308 -0.41 0.43 -2.91
C VAL A 308 1.11 0.56 -3.13
N PHE A 309 1.54 1.69 -3.67
CA PHE A 309 2.93 1.86 -4.13
C PHE A 309 3.69 2.77 -3.18
N CYS A 310 4.29 2.12 -2.18
CA CYS A 310 4.79 2.77 -0.99
C CYS A 310 6.33 2.72 -0.93
N LEU A 311 7.05 3.83 -1.05
CA LEU A 311 8.51 3.83 -0.90
C LEU A 311 8.90 3.69 0.57
N GLY A 312 9.68 2.66 0.90
CA GLY A 312 10.19 2.49 2.27
C GLY A 312 11.52 3.20 2.53
N ALA A 313 12.26 3.55 1.49
CA ALA A 313 13.59 4.11 1.59
C ALA A 313 13.60 5.64 1.78
N ASP A 314 14.62 6.17 2.45
CA ASP A 314 14.86 7.62 2.55
C ASP A 314 14.98 8.21 1.13
N PRO A 315 14.00 9.03 0.68
CA PRO A 315 13.96 9.49 -0.71
C PRO A 315 15.16 10.30 -1.15
N ARG A 316 15.96 10.81 -0.22
CA ARG A 316 17.17 11.61 -0.51
C ARG A 316 18.38 10.73 -0.78
N ALA A 317 18.36 9.50 -0.28
CA ALA A 317 19.49 8.59 -0.30
C ALA A 317 19.34 7.47 -1.35
N ILE A 318 18.13 7.26 -1.88
CA ILE A 318 17.91 6.35 -3.02
C ILE A 318 18.85 6.75 -4.17
N PRO A 319 19.65 5.85 -4.76
CA PRO A 319 20.48 6.14 -5.92
C PRO A 319 19.68 6.65 -7.13
N ASP A 320 20.22 7.61 -7.90
CA ASP A 320 19.49 8.24 -9.03
C ASP A 320 19.01 7.25 -10.10
N VAL A 321 19.78 6.19 -10.34
CA VAL A 321 19.37 5.11 -11.26
C VAL A 321 18.05 4.47 -10.82
N TYR A 322 17.84 4.30 -9.52
CA TYR A 322 16.61 3.72 -8.98
C TYR A 322 15.48 4.74 -8.86
N VAL A 323 15.80 6.02 -8.64
CA VAL A 323 14.80 7.10 -8.77
C VAL A 323 14.21 7.14 -10.18
N LYS A 324 15.03 6.95 -11.22
CA LYS A 324 14.56 6.85 -12.61
C LYS A 324 13.65 5.63 -12.82
N MET A 325 13.99 4.47 -12.27
CA MET A 325 13.13 3.28 -12.35
C MET A 325 11.78 3.48 -11.66
N LEU A 326 11.78 4.06 -10.46
CA LEU A 326 10.58 4.31 -9.66
C LEU A 326 9.68 5.39 -10.27
N ASN A 327 10.22 6.28 -11.11
CA ASN A 327 9.46 7.30 -11.83
C ASN A 327 9.23 6.96 -13.32
N HIS A 328 9.44 5.71 -13.76
CA HIS A 328 9.27 5.36 -15.16
C HIS A 328 7.82 5.63 -15.63
N PRO A 329 7.59 6.52 -16.60
CA PRO A 329 6.25 7.05 -16.90
C PRO A 329 5.27 5.95 -17.31
N ASP A 330 5.70 5.01 -18.15
CA ASP A 330 4.85 3.91 -18.60
C ASP A 330 4.50 2.92 -17.47
N ILE A 331 5.44 2.58 -16.60
CA ILE A 331 5.19 1.75 -15.41
C ILE A 331 4.21 2.47 -14.47
N LEU A 332 4.41 3.77 -14.26
CA LEU A 332 3.50 4.58 -13.48
C LEU A 332 2.10 4.68 -14.12
N SER A 333 2.00 4.66 -15.45
CA SER A 333 0.71 4.63 -16.16
C SER A 333 0.01 3.28 -16.02
N ILE A 334 0.76 2.17 -16.07
CA ILE A 334 0.26 0.82 -15.80
C ILE A 334 -0.30 0.79 -14.39
N HIS A 335 0.46 1.25 -13.40
CA HIS A 335 -0.02 1.38 -12.02
C HIS A 335 -1.32 2.18 -11.99
N GLN A 336 -1.30 3.44 -12.46
CA GLN A 336 -2.45 4.36 -12.35
C GLN A 336 -3.69 3.95 -13.16
N SER A 337 -3.66 2.83 -13.88
CA SER A 337 -4.87 2.26 -14.46
C SER A 337 -5.88 1.87 -13.38
N GLY A 338 -5.44 1.56 -12.15
CA GLY A 338 -6.32 1.13 -11.06
C GLY A 338 -6.95 -0.25 -11.28
N ILE A 339 -6.52 -0.96 -12.33
CA ILE A 339 -7.00 -2.28 -12.71
C ILE A 339 -5.96 -3.30 -12.24
N MET A 340 -6.39 -4.32 -11.52
CA MET A 340 -5.52 -5.41 -11.11
C MET A 340 -5.26 -6.34 -12.32
N ALA A 341 -3.99 -6.65 -12.57
CA ALA A 341 -3.63 -7.67 -13.55
C ALA A 341 -4.07 -9.07 -13.10
N GLN A 342 -4.42 -9.90 -14.07
CA GLN A 342 -4.81 -11.30 -13.91
C GLN A 342 -3.67 -12.22 -14.37
N PRO A 343 -3.43 -13.36 -13.68
CA PRO A 343 -2.43 -14.32 -14.12
C PRO A 343 -2.90 -15.13 -15.34
N ILE A 344 -1.97 -15.46 -16.24
CA ILE A 344 -2.15 -16.53 -17.24
C ILE A 344 -1.63 -17.83 -16.60
N GLY A 345 -2.54 -18.77 -16.37
CA GLY A 345 -2.25 -19.99 -15.60
C GLY A 345 -2.37 -19.80 -14.09
N SER A 346 -2.04 -20.84 -13.33
CA SER A 346 -2.09 -20.84 -11.86
C SER A 346 -0.83 -21.46 -11.24
N GLY A 347 -0.46 -21.02 -10.04
CA GLY A 347 0.58 -21.63 -9.21
C GLY A 347 1.53 -20.61 -8.56
N ASP A 348 1.89 -20.88 -7.30
CA ASP A 348 2.92 -20.14 -6.56
C ASP A 348 4.27 -20.16 -7.28
N ALA A 349 5.06 -19.09 -7.25
CA ALA A 349 6.46 -19.00 -7.71
C ALA A 349 7.34 -20.23 -7.36
N SER A 350 7.04 -20.93 -6.26
CA SER A 350 7.70 -22.20 -5.90
C SER A 350 7.38 -23.37 -6.86
N LYS A 351 6.18 -23.41 -7.44
CA LYS A 351 5.64 -24.42 -8.36
C LYS A 351 5.53 -23.94 -9.81
N ASN A 352 5.19 -22.66 -10.02
CA ASN A 352 5.18 -21.96 -11.29
C ASN A 352 6.22 -20.83 -11.29
N ARG A 353 7.41 -21.16 -11.77
CA ARG A 353 8.55 -20.24 -11.85
C ARG A 353 8.45 -19.25 -13.03
N LYS A 354 7.45 -19.41 -13.90
CA LYS A 354 7.25 -18.65 -15.13
C LYS A 354 5.91 -17.92 -15.03
N GLN A 355 5.94 -16.74 -14.43
CA GLN A 355 4.72 -15.99 -14.14
C GLN A 355 4.41 -15.06 -15.31
N VAL A 356 3.18 -15.08 -15.80
CA VAL A 356 2.68 -14.11 -16.77
C VAL A 356 1.41 -13.48 -16.23
N TRP A 357 1.35 -12.16 -16.24
CA TRP A 357 0.25 -11.37 -15.70
C TRP A 357 -0.14 -10.28 -16.68
N TRP A 358 -1.43 -10.02 -16.84
CA TRP A 358 -1.91 -9.07 -17.84
C TRP A 358 -3.14 -8.28 -17.41
N LYS A 359 -3.35 -7.12 -18.04
CA LYS A 359 -4.59 -6.34 -17.93
C LYS A 359 -4.84 -5.50 -19.17
N THR A 360 -6.10 -5.22 -19.43
CA THR A 360 -6.51 -4.19 -20.38
C THR A 360 -6.42 -2.82 -19.72
N LEU A 361 -5.73 -1.88 -20.38
CA LEU A 361 -5.64 -0.49 -19.94
C LEU A 361 -6.84 0.31 -20.47
N PRO A 362 -7.18 1.46 -19.85
CA PRO A 362 -8.33 2.29 -20.25
C PRO A 362 -8.28 2.79 -21.70
N ASP A 363 -7.09 2.86 -22.31
CA ASP A 363 -6.89 3.26 -23.70
C ASP A 363 -7.00 2.11 -24.71
N GLY A 364 -7.32 0.89 -24.24
CA GLY A 364 -7.47 -0.31 -25.06
C GLY A 364 -6.18 -1.08 -25.32
N ARG A 365 -5.01 -0.56 -24.91
CA ARG A 365 -3.77 -1.36 -24.93
C ARG A 365 -3.84 -2.46 -23.87
N ILE A 366 -3.12 -3.55 -24.09
CA ILE A 366 -2.90 -4.57 -23.07
C ILE A 366 -1.52 -4.38 -22.45
N SER A 367 -1.43 -4.41 -21.13
CA SER A 367 -0.14 -4.51 -20.43
C SER A 367 0.08 -5.96 -20.03
N VAL A 368 1.26 -6.52 -20.38
CA VAL A 368 1.63 -7.90 -20.04
C VAL A 368 3.00 -7.90 -19.38
N GLY A 369 3.12 -8.54 -18.22
CA GLY A 369 4.40 -8.78 -17.55
C GLY A 369 4.75 -10.26 -17.58
N LEU A 370 5.93 -10.59 -18.12
CA LEU A 370 6.54 -11.92 -18.08
C LEU A 370 7.65 -11.89 -17.03
N PHE A 371 7.63 -12.83 -16.08
CA PHE A 371 8.57 -12.87 -14.97
C PHE A 371 9.17 -14.26 -14.81
N ASN A 372 10.49 -14.31 -14.67
CA ASN A 372 11.17 -15.50 -14.18
C ASN A 372 11.29 -15.43 -12.65
N ALA A 373 10.31 -16.02 -11.96
CA ALA A 373 10.23 -16.06 -10.51
C ALA A 373 11.11 -17.16 -9.87
N HIS A 374 11.99 -17.78 -10.65
CA HIS A 374 12.92 -18.78 -10.14
C HIS A 374 14.04 -18.12 -9.32
N VAL A 375 13.75 -17.80 -8.06
CA VAL A 375 14.70 -17.22 -7.11
C VAL A 375 14.73 -18.06 -5.83
N TYR A 376 15.93 -18.27 -5.27
CA TYR A 376 16.10 -18.99 -4.01
C TYR A 376 16.66 -18.07 -2.93
N PRO A 377 16.49 -18.42 -1.64
CA PRO A 377 17.08 -17.67 -0.55
C PRO A 377 18.62 -17.62 -0.55
N VAL A 378 19.31 -18.62 -1.13
CA VAL A 378 20.79 -18.78 -1.01
C VAL A 378 21.49 -19.14 -2.34
N MET A 379 20.78 -19.19 -3.47
CA MET A 379 21.40 -19.48 -4.77
C MET A 379 20.78 -18.66 -5.90
N TYR A 380 21.61 -18.30 -6.88
CA TYR A 380 21.15 -17.77 -8.15
C TYR A 380 20.22 -18.81 -8.80
N GLY A 381 19.02 -18.40 -9.18
CA GLY A 381 18.12 -19.29 -9.89
C GLY A 381 18.59 -19.57 -11.31
N VAL A 382 17.75 -20.25 -12.09
CA VAL A 382 18.05 -20.56 -13.50
C VAL A 382 17.28 -19.66 -14.47
N PRO A 383 17.87 -19.31 -15.63
CA PRO A 383 17.14 -18.70 -16.71
C PRO A 383 16.01 -19.60 -17.22
N HIS A 384 14.90 -18.99 -17.59
CA HIS A 384 13.74 -19.69 -18.16
C HIS A 384 13.23 -18.95 -19.39
N GLU A 385 12.78 -19.70 -20.38
CA GLU A 385 11.91 -19.18 -21.42
C GLU A 385 10.50 -19.05 -20.84
N VAL A 386 9.95 -17.84 -20.89
CA VAL A 386 8.61 -17.46 -20.46
C VAL A 386 7.84 -17.03 -21.70
N SER A 387 6.61 -17.51 -21.86
CA SER A 387 5.78 -17.25 -23.02
C SER A 387 4.32 -17.03 -22.64
N PHE A 388 3.57 -16.42 -23.56
CA PHE A 388 2.11 -16.38 -23.53
C PHE A 388 1.56 -16.57 -24.95
N ALA A 389 0.36 -17.15 -25.05
CA ALA A 389 -0.39 -17.13 -26.29
C ALA A 389 -1.28 -15.89 -26.33
N PHE A 390 -1.41 -15.25 -27.49
CA PHE A 390 -2.32 -14.10 -27.65
C PHE A 390 -3.77 -14.51 -27.36
N ALA A 391 -4.13 -15.76 -27.66
CA ALA A 391 -5.45 -16.32 -27.39
C ALA A 391 -5.80 -16.36 -25.89
N ASP A 392 -4.82 -16.45 -24.99
CA ASP A 392 -5.05 -16.42 -23.53
C ASP A 392 -5.65 -15.08 -23.06
N MET A 393 -5.47 -14.02 -23.86
CA MET A 393 -6.01 -12.68 -23.64
C MET A 393 -7.17 -12.36 -24.60
N GLY A 394 -7.66 -13.36 -25.34
CA GLY A 394 -8.71 -13.17 -26.35
C GLY A 394 -8.26 -12.44 -27.61
N LEU A 395 -6.96 -12.46 -27.93
CA LEU A 395 -6.38 -11.76 -29.08
C LEU A 395 -5.89 -12.74 -30.15
N THR A 396 -5.83 -12.29 -31.40
CA THR A 396 -5.17 -13.00 -32.51
C THR A 396 -3.71 -12.56 -32.71
N GLY A 397 -3.36 -11.38 -32.20
CA GLY A 397 -2.03 -10.79 -32.32
C GLY A 397 -2.04 -9.31 -31.93
N GLY A 398 -0.86 -8.68 -31.99
CA GLY A 398 -0.72 -7.25 -31.73
C GLY A 398 0.68 -6.74 -32.00
N ALA A 399 0.81 -5.41 -32.03
CA ALA A 399 2.10 -4.74 -32.03
C ALA A 399 2.64 -4.68 -30.60
N LEU A 400 3.86 -5.17 -30.40
CA LEU A 400 4.52 -5.25 -29.09
C LEU A 400 5.51 -4.10 -28.90
N TYR A 401 5.49 -3.50 -27.72
CA TYR A 401 6.45 -2.48 -27.27
C TYR A 401 7.00 -2.88 -25.89
N ASP A 402 8.32 -2.97 -25.77
CA ASP A 402 9.00 -3.19 -24.48
C ASP A 402 9.03 -1.89 -23.67
N VAL A 403 8.42 -1.94 -22.50
CA VAL A 403 8.27 -0.78 -21.61
C VAL A 403 9.60 -0.36 -20.99
N TRP A 404 10.45 -1.30 -20.58
CA TRP A 404 11.69 -0.99 -19.89
C TRP A 404 12.79 -0.57 -20.86
N ASP A 405 12.85 -1.23 -22.01
CA ASP A 405 13.84 -0.93 -23.05
C ASP A 405 13.36 0.16 -24.02
N GLN A 406 12.10 0.60 -23.89
CA GLN A 406 11.43 1.61 -24.71
C GLN A 406 11.58 1.31 -26.20
N LYS A 407 11.26 0.07 -26.57
CA LYS A 407 11.59 -0.48 -27.88
C LYS A 407 10.40 -1.16 -28.53
N ASP A 408 10.10 -0.75 -29.77
CA ASP A 408 9.17 -1.47 -30.63
C ASP A 408 9.74 -2.84 -31.01
N LEU A 409 8.98 -3.89 -30.74
CA LEU A 409 9.30 -5.29 -31.08
C LEU A 409 8.55 -5.78 -32.32
N GLY A 410 7.71 -4.92 -32.92
CA GLY A 410 6.95 -5.19 -34.14
C GLY A 410 5.67 -5.99 -33.89
N ASN A 411 5.12 -6.51 -34.98
CA ASN A 411 3.87 -7.28 -34.99
C ASN A 411 4.14 -8.76 -34.68
N HIS A 412 3.36 -9.33 -33.76
CA HIS A 412 3.41 -10.75 -33.41
C HIS A 412 2.01 -11.36 -33.43
N THR A 413 1.92 -12.65 -33.73
CA THR A 413 0.70 -13.47 -33.71
C THR A 413 0.96 -14.74 -32.91
N ASP A 414 -0.10 -15.46 -32.55
CA ASP A 414 -0.07 -16.79 -31.93
C ASP A 414 0.57 -16.84 -30.53
N GLU A 415 1.90 -16.76 -30.46
CA GLU A 415 2.71 -16.83 -29.23
C GLU A 415 3.84 -15.79 -29.24
N TYR A 416 4.12 -15.20 -28.07
CA TYR A 416 5.37 -14.50 -27.82
C TYR A 416 6.16 -15.18 -26.70
N LYS A 417 7.48 -15.27 -26.85
CA LYS A 417 8.38 -15.87 -25.86
C LYS A 417 9.70 -15.13 -25.73
N ILE A 418 10.24 -15.12 -24.52
CA ILE A 418 11.54 -14.54 -24.21
C ILE A 418 12.27 -15.36 -23.16
N LYS A 419 13.60 -15.45 -23.29
CA LYS A 419 14.48 -16.03 -22.28
C LYS A 419 14.88 -14.97 -21.26
N LEU A 420 14.48 -15.18 -20.00
CA LEU A 420 14.75 -14.26 -18.88
C LEU A 420 15.71 -14.92 -17.89
N SER A 421 16.72 -14.19 -17.40
CA SER A 421 17.55 -14.65 -16.29
C SER A 421 16.74 -14.76 -15.00
N ALA A 422 17.29 -15.42 -14.00
CA ALA A 422 16.61 -15.60 -12.72
C ALA A 422 16.26 -14.25 -12.08
N GLY A 423 14.97 -14.05 -11.80
CA GLY A 423 14.44 -12.82 -11.22
C GLY A 423 14.23 -11.67 -12.20
N GLU A 424 14.52 -11.84 -13.48
CA GLU A 424 14.24 -10.82 -14.50
C GLU A 424 12.77 -10.84 -14.97
N CYS A 425 12.36 -9.72 -15.55
CA CYS A 425 11.07 -9.57 -16.20
C CYS A 425 11.20 -8.87 -17.54
N GLN A 426 10.15 -9.00 -18.34
CA GLN A 426 9.85 -8.11 -19.44
C GLN A 426 8.42 -7.59 -19.25
N VAL A 427 8.22 -6.29 -19.46
CA VAL A 427 6.89 -5.67 -19.44
C VAL A 427 6.61 -5.13 -20.83
N LEU A 428 5.47 -5.51 -21.38
CA LEU A 428 5.06 -5.18 -22.73
C LEU A 428 3.79 -4.35 -22.71
N PHE A 429 3.70 -3.42 -23.64
CA PHE A 429 2.41 -2.98 -24.18
C PHE A 429 2.11 -3.75 -25.46
N ILE A 430 0.87 -4.19 -25.58
CA ILE A 430 0.32 -4.78 -26.79
C ILE A 430 -0.74 -3.81 -27.30
N THR A 431 -0.59 -3.39 -28.55
CA THR A 431 -1.68 -2.75 -29.31
C THR A 431 -2.35 -3.84 -30.13
N PRO A 432 -3.58 -4.29 -29.78
CA PRO A 432 -4.25 -5.36 -30.50
C PRO A 432 -4.43 -5.05 -31.98
N PHE A 433 -4.39 -6.07 -32.83
CA PHE A 433 -4.86 -5.90 -34.20
C PHE A 433 -6.36 -5.57 -34.21
N LYS A 434 -6.77 -4.81 -35.22
CA LYS A 434 -8.18 -4.41 -35.40
C LYS A 434 -9.05 -5.55 -35.90
#